data_AF-A0A7C1W1N1-F1
#
_entry.id   AF-A0A7C1W1N1-F1
#
_cell.length_a   1.000
_cell.length_b   1.000
_cell.length_c   1.000
_cell.angle_alpha   90.00
_cell.angle_beta   90.00
_cell.angle_gamma   90.00
#
_symmetry.space_group_name_H-M   'P 1'
#
loop_
_entity.id
_entity.type
_entity.pdbx_description
1 polymer ?
#
loop_
_entity_poly.entity_id
_entity_poly.type
_entity_poly.pdbx_seq_one_letter_code
_entity_poly.pdbx_strand_id
1 'polypeptide(L)'
;MLVAVFLLVSSPVAAAEFLGVNIEPAKSLYLVLKDANVRAKPETKSEKIGTVRQGGHVRAAGVAKGGAGWVAVVKDGKPFGFVYATALTSIIDGKLKKELIGSVRLENGIKCDYIIRYRGRSEVEGEPIEIADYDLISNCRDKGKRFRFFAPMFMTEGAYDLSEKQVYQINIDIVEIRDGPDNVFSTVTFYHAKQRKVVFDSVTIKSYAGKKPLQSISAATVPDALNAAAEIAFKSWNSKVWKVLVEIGG
;
A
#
# COMPACT_ATOMS: atom_id res chain seq x y z
N MET A 1 -14.38 -34.72 -33.83
CA MET A 1 -13.65 -33.77 -32.98
C MET A 1 -14.67 -33.19 -31.99
N LEU A 2 -14.74 -33.72 -30.76
CA LEU A 2 -15.70 -33.26 -29.74
C LEU A 2 -15.09 -32.08 -28.98
N VAL A 3 -15.75 -30.93 -29.00
CA VAL A 3 -15.39 -29.77 -28.17
C VAL A 3 -16.06 -29.95 -26.81
N ALA A 4 -15.27 -30.18 -25.78
CA ALA A 4 -15.74 -30.19 -24.39
C ALA A 4 -15.84 -28.74 -23.90
N VAL A 5 -17.07 -28.28 -23.65
CA VAL A 5 -17.34 -27.01 -22.98
C VAL A 5 -17.13 -27.20 -21.49
N PHE A 6 -16.04 -26.67 -20.94
CA PHE A 6 -15.83 -26.59 -19.50
C PHE A 6 -16.70 -25.46 -18.94
N LEU A 7 -17.85 -25.83 -18.36
CA LEU A 7 -18.60 -24.95 -17.46
C LEU A 7 -17.77 -24.77 -16.18
N LEU A 8 -17.17 -23.59 -16.01
CA LEU A 8 -16.61 -23.15 -14.74
C LEU A 8 -17.76 -22.99 -13.73
N VAL A 9 -17.99 -24.02 -12.93
CA VAL A 9 -18.85 -23.93 -11.74
C VAL A 9 -18.08 -23.10 -10.71
N SER A 10 -18.32 -21.80 -10.69
CA SER A 10 -17.89 -20.93 -9.59
C SER A 10 -18.64 -21.35 -8.33
N SER A 11 -17.99 -22.12 -7.45
CA SER A 11 -18.54 -22.44 -6.14
C SER A 11 -18.83 -21.14 -5.38
N PRO A 12 -20.02 -20.97 -4.77
CA PRO A 12 -20.26 -19.85 -3.89
C PRO A 12 -19.26 -19.94 -2.73
N VAL A 13 -18.54 -18.85 -2.47
CA VAL A 13 -17.70 -18.73 -1.26
C VAL A 13 -18.61 -19.01 -0.07
N ALA A 14 -18.37 -20.13 0.62
CA ALA A 14 -19.16 -20.51 1.78
C ALA A 14 -19.22 -19.34 2.76
N ALA A 15 -20.44 -18.98 3.19
CA ALA A 15 -20.61 -17.92 4.18
C ALA A 15 -19.84 -18.30 5.45
N ALA A 16 -18.98 -17.41 5.93
CA ALA A 16 -18.35 -17.61 7.23
C ALA A 16 -19.29 -17.06 8.30
N GLU A 17 -19.37 -17.76 9.43
CA GLU A 17 -20.11 -17.28 10.59
C GLU A 17 -19.18 -16.54 11.56
N PHE A 18 -19.69 -15.45 12.14
CA PHE A 18 -19.03 -14.67 13.18
C PHE A 18 -20.06 -14.34 14.26
N LEU A 19 -19.87 -14.87 15.47
CA LEU A 19 -20.85 -14.71 16.57
C LEU A 19 -22.29 -15.09 16.16
N GLY A 20 -22.45 -16.15 15.35
CA GLY A 20 -23.74 -16.61 14.84
C GLY A 20 -24.35 -15.73 13.74
N VAL A 21 -23.57 -14.82 13.14
CA VAL A 21 -23.99 -13.96 12.03
C VAL A 21 -23.18 -14.30 10.79
N ASN A 22 -23.85 -14.43 9.65
CA ASN A 22 -23.19 -14.61 8.36
C ASN A 22 -22.43 -13.35 7.96
N ILE A 23 -21.15 -13.51 7.62
CA ILE A 23 -20.29 -12.43 7.13
C ILE A 23 -19.76 -12.73 5.73
N GLU A 24 -19.41 -11.68 5.00
CA GLU A 24 -18.47 -11.71 3.88
C GLU A 24 -17.05 -11.61 4.44
N PRO A 25 -16.24 -12.69 4.34
CA PRO A 25 -14.90 -12.69 4.90
C PRO A 25 -14.02 -11.63 4.23
N ALA A 26 -13.47 -10.75 5.04
CA ALA A 26 -12.49 -9.76 4.62
C ALA A 26 -11.58 -9.48 5.81
N LYS A 27 -10.35 -10.01 5.73
CA LYS A 27 -9.31 -9.70 6.72
C LYS A 27 -8.74 -8.34 6.38
N SER A 28 -9.16 -7.34 7.14
CA SER A 28 -8.75 -5.95 6.93
C SER A 28 -8.35 -5.30 8.25
N LEU A 29 -7.51 -4.28 8.16
CA LEU A 29 -7.21 -3.37 9.25
C LEU A 29 -8.03 -2.09 9.04
N TYR A 30 -8.58 -1.55 10.12
CA TYR A 30 -9.36 -0.32 10.09
C TYR A 30 -8.81 0.67 11.11
N LEU A 31 -8.79 1.94 10.72
CA LEU A 31 -8.65 3.09 11.60
C LEU A 31 -10.04 3.52 12.09
N VAL A 32 -10.14 3.84 13.37
CA VAL A 32 -11.37 4.36 13.99
C VAL A 32 -11.41 5.88 13.82
N LEU A 33 -12.33 6.37 12.99
CA LEU A 33 -12.50 7.79 12.68
C LEU A 33 -13.14 8.58 13.82
N LYS A 34 -13.96 7.92 14.64
CA LYS A 34 -14.65 8.49 15.80
C LYS A 34 -15.01 7.38 16.78
N ASP A 35 -15.16 7.74 18.06
CA ASP A 35 -15.63 6.81 19.08
C ASP A 35 -16.93 6.10 18.65
N ALA A 36 -16.95 4.77 18.79
CA ALA A 36 -18.09 3.97 18.37
C ALA A 36 -18.38 2.80 19.31
N ASN A 37 -19.66 2.49 19.44
CA ASN A 37 -20.10 1.34 20.23
C ASN A 37 -19.82 0.04 19.47
N VAL A 38 -19.33 -0.95 20.22
CA VAL A 38 -19.26 -2.35 19.78
C VAL A 38 -20.54 -3.04 20.23
N ARG A 39 -21.22 -3.66 19.27
CA ARG A 39 -22.54 -4.23 19.43
C ARG A 39 -22.50 -5.75 19.32
N ALA A 40 -23.36 -6.43 20.08
CA ALA A 40 -23.46 -7.90 20.04
C ALA A 40 -24.00 -8.43 18.70
N LYS A 41 -24.83 -7.64 18.02
CA LYS A 41 -25.39 -7.94 16.68
C LYS A 41 -25.18 -6.74 15.75
N PRO A 42 -25.23 -6.92 14.41
CA PRO A 42 -25.06 -5.84 13.44
C PRO A 42 -26.30 -4.92 13.34
N GLU A 43 -26.72 -4.36 14.47
CA GLU A 43 -27.85 -3.43 14.58
C GLU A 43 -27.67 -2.46 15.75
N THR A 44 -28.18 -1.24 15.60
CA THR A 44 -27.98 -0.16 16.58
C THR A 44 -28.68 -0.40 17.92
N LYS A 45 -29.77 -1.18 17.93
CA LYS A 45 -30.58 -1.49 19.11
C LYS A 45 -30.06 -2.67 19.93
N SER A 46 -29.09 -3.44 19.40
CA SER A 46 -28.53 -4.57 20.13
C SER A 46 -27.68 -4.11 21.32
N GLU A 47 -27.41 -5.05 22.23
CA GLU A 47 -26.59 -4.82 23.42
C GLU A 47 -25.23 -4.20 23.06
N LYS A 48 -24.85 -3.16 23.81
CA LYS A 48 -23.51 -2.59 23.76
C LYS A 48 -22.59 -3.46 24.61
N ILE A 49 -21.61 -4.08 23.96
CA ILE A 49 -20.63 -4.97 24.61
C ILE A 49 -19.23 -4.35 24.68
N GLY A 50 -19.06 -3.13 24.17
CA GLY A 50 -17.81 -2.40 24.26
C GLY A 50 -17.80 -1.08 23.50
N THR A 51 -16.61 -0.51 23.39
CA THR A 51 -16.34 0.72 22.65
C THR A 51 -14.97 0.63 21.97
N VAL A 52 -14.89 1.17 20.75
CA VAL A 52 -13.64 1.46 20.04
C VAL A 52 -13.44 2.98 20.07
N ARG A 53 -12.19 3.42 20.22
CA ARG A 53 -11.84 4.84 20.40
C ARG A 53 -11.24 5.41 19.13
N GLN A 54 -11.53 6.67 18.85
CA GLN A 54 -10.94 7.44 17.76
C GLN A 54 -9.40 7.35 17.78
N GLY A 55 -8.80 7.24 16.60
CA GLY A 55 -7.35 7.03 16.42
C GLY A 55 -6.89 5.59 16.71
N GLY A 56 -7.76 4.75 17.28
CA GLY A 56 -7.48 3.34 17.50
C GLY A 56 -7.51 2.52 16.20
N HIS A 57 -6.85 1.37 16.25
CA HIS A 57 -6.85 0.39 15.17
C HIS A 57 -7.66 -0.86 15.55
N VAL A 58 -8.45 -1.37 14.61
CA VAL A 58 -9.21 -2.61 14.79
C VAL A 58 -9.04 -3.56 13.61
N ARG A 59 -8.90 -4.86 13.89
CA ARG A 59 -8.91 -5.89 12.85
C ARG A 59 -10.34 -6.35 12.60
N ALA A 60 -10.66 -6.61 11.33
CA ALA A 60 -11.94 -7.17 10.95
C ALA A 60 -11.81 -8.62 10.49
N ALA A 61 -12.80 -9.44 10.82
CA ALA A 61 -13.00 -10.75 10.21
C ALA A 61 -13.77 -10.65 8.89
N GLY A 62 -14.57 -9.59 8.73
CA GLY A 62 -15.37 -9.35 7.53
C GLY A 62 -16.50 -8.35 7.78
N VAL A 63 -17.45 -8.31 6.85
CA VAL A 63 -18.63 -7.45 6.91
C VAL A 63 -19.88 -8.31 7.04
N ALA A 64 -20.81 -7.95 7.92
CA ALA A 64 -22.06 -8.69 8.10
C ALA A 64 -22.93 -8.65 6.84
N LYS A 65 -23.42 -9.81 6.39
CA LYS A 65 -24.35 -9.94 5.25
C LYS A 65 -25.74 -9.44 5.64
N GLY A 66 -26.41 -8.74 4.72
CA GLY A 66 -27.81 -8.34 4.87
C GLY A 66 -28.07 -7.21 5.87
N GLY A 67 -27.03 -6.55 6.40
CA GLY A 67 -27.12 -5.39 7.28
C GLY A 67 -26.36 -4.19 6.72
N ALA A 68 -26.69 -2.99 7.20
CA ALA A 68 -26.27 -1.67 6.71
C ALA A 68 -24.74 -1.33 6.75
N GLY A 69 -23.85 -2.27 6.45
CA GLY A 69 -22.41 -2.08 6.52
C GLY A 69 -21.86 -2.19 7.94
N TRP A 70 -22.12 -3.30 8.62
CA TRP A 70 -21.53 -3.57 9.95
C TRP A 70 -20.27 -4.40 9.82
N VAL A 71 -19.18 -3.93 10.41
CA VAL A 71 -17.87 -4.59 10.40
C VAL A 71 -17.76 -5.51 11.61
N ALA A 72 -17.45 -6.79 11.37
CA ALA A 72 -17.19 -7.79 12.39
C ALA A 72 -15.76 -7.64 12.94
N VAL A 73 -15.63 -7.07 14.13
CA VAL A 73 -14.36 -6.67 14.74
C VAL A 73 -13.80 -7.77 15.64
N VAL A 74 -12.49 -7.99 15.53
CA VAL A 74 -11.70 -8.91 16.35
C VAL A 74 -10.83 -8.11 17.32
N LYS A 75 -10.80 -8.53 18.58
CA LYS A 75 -9.95 -7.97 19.63
C LYS A 75 -9.14 -9.09 20.26
N ASP A 76 -7.82 -8.90 20.38
CA ASP A 76 -6.90 -9.89 20.98
C ASP A 76 -7.02 -11.30 20.36
N GLY A 77 -7.24 -11.35 19.04
CA GLY A 77 -7.43 -12.60 18.29
C GLY A 77 -8.79 -13.28 18.49
N LYS A 78 -9.69 -12.72 19.30
CA LYS A 78 -11.02 -13.26 19.58
C LYS A 78 -12.12 -12.41 18.95
N PRO A 79 -13.26 -13.03 18.55
CA PRO A 79 -14.44 -12.29 18.14
C PRO A 79 -14.85 -11.29 19.23
N PHE A 80 -14.98 -10.01 18.88
CA PHE A 80 -15.35 -8.96 19.84
C PHE A 80 -16.79 -8.48 19.64
N GLY A 81 -17.19 -8.18 18.41
CA GLY A 81 -18.54 -7.70 18.12
C GLY A 81 -18.62 -6.96 16.79
N PHE A 82 -19.65 -6.14 16.62
CA PHE A 82 -19.92 -5.41 15.39
C PHE A 82 -19.82 -3.90 15.60
N VAL A 83 -19.16 -3.21 14.66
CA VAL A 83 -19.05 -1.75 14.62
C VAL A 83 -19.63 -1.24 13.31
N TYR A 84 -20.34 -0.12 13.37
CA TYR A 84 -20.95 0.47 12.17
C TYR A 84 -19.87 1.07 11.26
N ALA A 85 -19.87 0.73 9.96
CA ALA A 85 -18.77 1.07 9.04
C ALA A 85 -18.47 2.57 8.94
N THR A 86 -19.47 3.44 9.14
CA THR A 86 -19.26 4.90 9.10
C THR A 86 -18.34 5.45 10.19
N ALA A 87 -17.99 4.65 11.20
CA ALA A 87 -17.00 5.00 12.21
C ALA A 87 -15.58 4.51 11.86
N LEU A 88 -15.41 3.81 10.75
CA LEU A 88 -14.19 3.10 10.39
C LEU A 88 -13.77 3.48 8.96
N THR A 89 -12.46 3.50 8.72
CA THR A 89 -11.91 3.51 7.36
C THR A 89 -10.89 2.41 7.22
N SER A 90 -10.87 1.74 6.06
CA SER A 90 -9.92 0.65 5.81
C SER A 90 -8.54 1.23 5.59
N ILE A 91 -7.56 0.66 6.27
CA ILE A 91 -6.15 1.00 6.12
C ILE A 91 -5.33 -0.24 5.78
N ILE A 92 -4.10 -0.03 5.33
CA ILE A 92 -3.07 -1.06 5.24
C ILE A 92 -2.04 -0.85 6.35
N ASP A 93 -1.44 -1.95 6.80
CA ASP A 93 -0.27 -1.90 7.67
C ASP A 93 0.98 -1.86 6.77
N GLY A 94 1.58 -0.68 6.65
CA GLY A 94 2.82 -0.45 5.92
C GLY A 94 4.06 -0.99 6.63
N LYS A 95 3.95 -1.36 7.91
CA LYS A 95 5.10 -1.85 8.66
C LYS A 95 5.70 -3.11 8.04
N LEU A 96 7.01 -3.06 7.77
CA LEU A 96 7.77 -4.24 7.40
C LEU A 96 8.29 -4.98 8.64
N LYS A 97 8.14 -6.29 8.64
CA LYS A 97 8.71 -7.17 9.68
C LYS A 97 10.22 -7.36 9.53
N LYS A 98 10.73 -7.17 8.32
CA LYS A 98 12.13 -7.35 7.92
C LYS A 98 12.39 -6.52 6.68
N GLU A 99 13.64 -6.15 6.48
CA GLU A 99 14.08 -5.43 5.30
C GLU A 99 13.75 -6.23 4.03
N LEU A 100 13.40 -5.51 2.97
CA LEU A 100 13.24 -6.10 1.64
C LEU A 100 14.56 -5.98 0.89
N ILE A 101 14.90 -7.01 0.13
CA ILE A 101 16.07 -7.02 -0.75
C ILE A 101 15.53 -7.23 -2.15
N GLY A 102 15.93 -6.37 -3.07
CA GLY A 102 15.53 -6.43 -4.47
C GLY A 102 16.66 -6.09 -5.41
N SER A 103 16.41 -6.32 -6.70
CA SER A 103 17.34 -5.93 -7.76
C SER A 103 16.55 -5.47 -8.98
N VAL A 104 17.13 -4.57 -9.76
CA VAL A 104 16.57 -4.13 -11.03
C VAL A 104 17.66 -3.99 -12.06
N ARG A 105 17.36 -4.41 -13.29
CA ARG A 105 18.20 -4.23 -14.46
C ARG A 105 17.48 -3.35 -15.47
N LEU A 106 18.17 -2.30 -15.90
CA LEU A 106 17.68 -1.35 -16.88
C LEU A 106 18.14 -1.74 -18.30
N GLU A 107 17.41 -1.27 -19.30
CA GLU A 107 17.73 -1.51 -20.72
C GLU A 107 19.10 -0.94 -21.12
N ASN A 108 19.50 0.18 -20.51
CA ASN A 108 20.81 0.82 -20.73
C ASN A 108 21.98 0.07 -20.07
N GLY A 109 21.73 -1.07 -19.41
CA GLY A 109 22.74 -1.93 -18.81
C GLY A 109 23.05 -1.65 -17.34
N ILE A 110 22.50 -0.58 -16.75
CA ILE A 110 22.62 -0.30 -15.32
C ILE A 110 21.95 -1.43 -14.53
N LYS A 111 22.63 -1.89 -13.48
CA LYS A 111 22.10 -2.86 -12.52
C LYS A 111 22.14 -2.25 -11.14
N CYS A 112 21.07 -2.39 -10.39
CA CYS A 112 20.99 -1.94 -9.00
C CYS A 112 20.48 -3.06 -8.12
N ASP A 113 21.20 -3.33 -7.03
CA ASP A 113 20.71 -4.11 -5.90
C ASP A 113 20.31 -3.12 -4.81
N TYR A 114 19.17 -3.33 -4.18
CA TYR A 114 18.63 -2.39 -3.21
C TYR A 114 18.06 -3.06 -1.96
N ILE A 115 18.00 -2.26 -0.89
CA ILE A 115 17.33 -2.61 0.35
C ILE A 115 16.24 -1.57 0.61
N ILE A 116 15.05 -2.04 1.01
CA ILE A 116 13.98 -1.19 1.55
C ILE A 116 13.84 -1.49 3.04
N ARG A 117 14.06 -0.49 3.87
CA ARG A 117 14.01 -0.61 5.34
C ARG A 117 12.93 0.30 5.91
N TYR A 118 12.01 -0.28 6.67
CA TYR A 118 11.00 0.49 7.39
C TYR A 118 11.62 1.38 8.47
N ARG A 119 11.24 2.66 8.47
CA ARG A 119 11.74 3.69 9.37
C ARG A 119 10.80 3.99 10.52
N GLY A 120 9.50 4.01 10.24
CA GLY A 120 8.50 4.40 11.21
C GLY A 120 7.22 4.87 10.53
N ARG A 121 6.39 5.56 11.32
CA ARG A 121 5.23 6.27 10.83
C ARG A 121 5.40 7.76 11.02
N SER A 122 4.88 8.52 10.08
CA SER A 122 4.75 9.97 10.19
C SER A 122 3.28 10.36 10.10
N GLU A 123 2.89 11.35 10.90
CA GLU A 123 1.57 11.95 10.86
C GLU A 123 1.49 12.97 9.73
N VAL A 124 0.32 13.07 9.09
CA VAL A 124 0.01 14.15 8.16
C VAL A 124 -0.81 15.18 8.92
N GLU A 125 -0.34 16.44 8.93
CA GLU A 125 -1.01 17.51 9.67
C GLU A 125 -2.48 17.64 9.25
N GLY A 126 -3.39 17.54 10.23
CA GLY A 126 -4.83 17.65 10.00
C GLY A 126 -5.52 16.37 9.51
N GLU A 127 -4.77 15.29 9.25
CA GLU A 127 -5.32 14.03 8.78
C GLU A 127 -5.14 12.92 9.82
N PRO A 128 -6.16 12.08 10.08
CA PRO A 128 -6.05 11.01 11.06
C PRO A 128 -5.24 9.80 10.54
N ILE A 129 -4.74 9.88 9.31
CA ILE A 129 -4.09 8.78 8.59
C ILE A 129 -2.58 8.95 8.63
N GLU A 130 -1.91 7.87 9.01
CA GLU A 130 -0.45 7.80 9.05
C GLU A 130 0.13 7.45 7.68
N ILE A 131 1.39 7.83 7.50
CA ILE A 131 2.24 7.42 6.39
C ILE A 131 3.29 6.46 6.95
N ALA A 132 3.55 5.36 6.24
CA ALA A 132 4.65 4.47 6.52
C ALA A 132 5.89 4.91 5.74
N ASP A 133 6.98 5.19 6.45
CA ASP A 133 8.24 5.67 5.86
C ASP A 133 9.27 4.55 5.75
N TYR A 134 10.08 4.63 4.69
CA TYR A 134 11.13 3.68 4.37
C TYR A 134 12.39 4.37 3.85
N ASP A 135 13.52 3.76 4.12
CA ASP A 135 14.79 4.04 3.47
C ASP A 135 14.93 3.10 2.26
N LEU A 136 15.04 3.64 1.05
CA LEU A 136 15.49 2.89 -0.13
C LEU A 136 16.99 3.18 -0.35
N ILE A 137 17.80 2.14 -0.20
CA ILE A 137 19.26 2.23 -0.35
C ILE A 137 19.67 1.36 -1.53
N SER A 138 20.27 1.99 -2.54
CA SER A 138 20.59 1.32 -3.81
C SER A 138 22.08 1.32 -4.08
N ASN A 139 22.62 0.14 -4.37
CA ASN A 139 23.98 -0.06 -4.85
C ASN A 139 23.92 -0.43 -6.32
N CYS A 140 24.41 0.46 -7.18
CA CYS A 140 24.29 0.33 -8.61
C CYS A 140 25.65 0.17 -9.30
N ARG A 141 25.61 -0.33 -10.53
CA ARG A 141 26.76 -0.43 -11.42
C ARG A 141 26.37 0.05 -12.82
N ASP A 142 27.14 0.98 -13.36
CA ASP A 142 27.09 1.43 -14.75
C ASP A 142 28.46 1.25 -15.40
N LYS A 143 28.55 0.46 -16.47
CA LYS A 143 29.80 0.19 -17.23
C LYS A 143 31.04 -0.10 -16.36
N GLY A 144 30.84 -0.78 -15.22
CA GLY A 144 31.92 -1.12 -14.28
C GLY A 144 32.13 -0.11 -13.14
N LYS A 145 31.67 1.15 -13.28
CA LYS A 145 31.65 2.12 -12.19
C LYS A 145 30.54 1.76 -11.20
N ARG A 146 30.88 1.68 -9.92
CA ARG A 146 29.90 1.48 -8.83
C ARG A 146 29.50 2.83 -8.28
N PHE A 147 28.23 2.96 -7.92
CA PHE A 147 27.71 4.13 -7.23
C PHE A 147 26.59 3.72 -6.28
N ARG A 148 26.39 4.50 -5.23
CA ARG A 148 25.34 4.27 -4.24
C ARG A 148 24.51 5.54 -4.09
N PHE A 149 23.21 5.38 -3.94
CA PHE A 149 22.33 6.47 -3.58
C PHE A 149 21.32 6.06 -2.53
N PHE A 150 20.78 7.06 -1.85
CA PHE A 150 19.72 6.96 -0.87
C PHE A 150 18.49 7.66 -1.42
N ALA A 151 17.32 7.11 -1.14
CA ALA A 151 16.04 7.70 -1.50
C ALA A 151 15.05 7.48 -0.36
N PRO A 152 14.51 8.54 0.26
CA PRO A 152 13.31 8.41 1.06
C PRO A 152 12.19 7.79 0.22
N MET A 153 11.47 6.87 0.81
CA MET A 153 10.31 6.25 0.21
C MET A 153 9.19 6.26 1.24
N PHE A 154 7.95 6.50 0.82
CA PHE A 154 6.82 6.46 1.73
C PHE A 154 5.59 5.82 1.09
N MET A 155 4.67 5.35 1.92
CA MET A 155 3.37 4.83 1.50
C MET A 155 2.26 5.35 2.41
N THR A 156 1.16 5.83 1.84
CA THR A 156 -0.03 6.19 2.64
C THR A 156 -0.68 4.93 3.22
N GLU A 157 -1.03 4.91 4.51
CA GLU A 157 -1.72 3.75 5.09
C GLU A 157 -3.24 3.82 4.90
N GLY A 158 -3.79 5.01 4.73
CA GLY A 158 -5.17 5.21 4.28
C GLY A 158 -5.27 5.32 2.76
N ALA A 159 -6.43 4.97 2.22
CA ALA A 159 -6.70 5.16 0.81
C ALA A 159 -6.61 6.65 0.47
N TYR A 160 -5.91 7.00 -0.60
CA TYR A 160 -5.63 8.38 -1.01
C TYR A 160 -6.92 9.21 -1.21
N ASP A 161 -8.00 8.56 -1.66
CA ASP A 161 -9.32 9.16 -1.85
C ASP A 161 -10.32 8.80 -0.74
N LEU A 162 -9.84 8.23 0.37
CA LEU A 162 -10.64 7.64 1.46
C LEU A 162 -11.67 6.62 0.98
N SER A 163 -11.55 6.13 -0.27
CA SER A 163 -12.56 5.28 -0.87
C SER A 163 -12.35 3.82 -0.52
N GLU A 164 -13.43 3.05 -0.71
CA GLU A 164 -13.36 1.59 -0.64
C GLU A 164 -12.51 0.96 -1.75
N LYS A 165 -11.96 1.74 -2.70
CA LYS A 165 -11.09 1.21 -3.76
C LYS A 165 -9.74 0.75 -3.22
N GLN A 166 -9.35 1.19 -2.01
CA GLN A 166 -8.09 0.80 -1.35
C GLN A 166 -6.89 1.07 -2.27
N VAL A 167 -6.75 2.33 -2.67
CA VAL A 167 -5.65 2.83 -3.49
C VAL A 167 -4.70 3.62 -2.60
N TYR A 168 -3.46 3.17 -2.51
CA TYR A 168 -2.45 3.73 -1.61
C TYR A 168 -1.33 4.32 -2.43
N GLN A 169 -0.95 5.56 -2.13
CA GLN A 169 0.13 6.22 -2.83
C GLN A 169 1.47 5.71 -2.30
N ILE A 170 2.42 5.44 -3.20
CA ILE A 170 3.80 5.13 -2.88
C ILE A 170 4.70 6.08 -3.66
N ASN A 171 5.54 6.82 -2.94
CA ASN A 171 6.51 7.75 -3.51
C ASN A 171 7.93 7.31 -3.23
N ILE A 172 8.83 7.59 -4.19
CA ILE A 172 10.27 7.48 -4.04
C ILE A 172 10.88 8.82 -4.42
N ASP A 173 11.62 9.41 -3.48
CA ASP A 173 12.16 10.76 -3.60
C ASP A 173 13.68 10.72 -3.74
N ILE A 174 14.22 11.42 -4.75
CA ILE A 174 15.67 11.62 -4.92
C ILE A 174 16.00 13.03 -4.48
N VAL A 175 16.31 13.20 -3.19
CA VAL A 175 16.47 14.51 -2.54
C VAL A 175 17.58 15.35 -3.19
N GLU A 176 18.59 14.71 -3.76
CA GLU A 176 19.70 15.37 -4.44
C GLU A 176 19.33 15.96 -5.81
N ILE A 177 18.17 15.59 -6.37
CA ILE A 177 17.67 16.11 -7.65
C ILE A 177 16.46 17.00 -7.36
N ARG A 178 16.63 18.31 -7.56
CA ARG A 178 15.59 19.33 -7.30
C ARG A 178 15.64 20.42 -8.36
N ASP A 179 14.50 21.00 -8.71
CA ASP A 179 14.42 22.20 -9.57
C ASP A 179 13.80 23.42 -8.86
N GLY A 180 13.70 23.35 -7.53
CA GLY A 180 13.31 24.44 -6.65
C GLY A 180 13.44 24.08 -5.16
N PRO A 181 13.25 25.05 -4.25
CA PRO A 181 13.37 24.85 -2.80
C PRO A 181 12.42 23.80 -2.22
N ASP A 182 11.30 23.55 -2.89
CA ASP A 182 10.23 22.65 -2.43
C ASP A 182 9.90 21.53 -3.44
N ASN A 183 10.59 21.49 -4.60
CA ASN A 183 10.33 20.50 -5.63
C ASN A 183 11.48 19.48 -5.73
N VAL A 184 11.32 18.37 -5.02
CA VAL A 184 12.20 17.20 -5.11
C VAL A 184 11.76 16.34 -6.30
N PHE A 185 12.72 15.68 -6.96
CA PHE A 185 12.41 14.67 -7.95
C PHE A 185 11.81 13.44 -7.27
N SER A 186 10.52 13.24 -7.48
CA SER A 186 9.77 12.12 -6.93
C SER A 186 9.18 11.29 -8.05
N THR A 187 9.14 9.99 -7.85
CA THR A 187 8.28 9.10 -8.65
C THR A 187 7.06 8.71 -7.84
N VAL A 188 5.88 8.95 -8.42
CA VAL A 188 4.59 8.65 -7.81
C VAL A 188 4.04 7.38 -8.42
N THR A 189 3.62 6.45 -7.58
CA THR A 189 2.94 5.22 -7.97
C THR A 189 1.74 4.96 -7.07
N PHE A 190 0.78 4.19 -7.56
CA PHE A 190 -0.42 3.82 -6.81
C PHE A 190 -0.52 2.31 -6.66
N TYR A 191 -0.61 1.85 -5.41
CA TYR A 191 -0.91 0.46 -5.08
C TYR A 191 -2.43 0.25 -5.00
N HIS A 192 -2.97 -0.47 -5.98
CA HIS A 192 -4.37 -0.90 -5.99
C HIS A 192 -4.48 -2.26 -5.29
N ALA A 193 -4.66 -2.27 -3.97
CA ALA A 193 -4.61 -3.50 -3.17
C ALA A 193 -5.65 -4.55 -3.62
N LYS A 194 -6.89 -4.12 -3.92
CA LYS A 194 -7.94 -5.02 -4.44
C LYS A 194 -7.60 -5.62 -5.80
N GLN A 195 -6.94 -4.86 -6.67
CA GLN A 195 -6.55 -5.31 -8.02
C GLN A 195 -5.16 -6.00 -8.03
N ARG A 196 -4.48 -6.03 -6.87
CA ARG A 196 -3.16 -6.63 -6.68
C ARG A 196 -2.12 -6.13 -7.68
N LYS A 197 -2.03 -4.81 -7.87
CA LYS A 197 -1.05 -4.20 -8.77
C LYS A 197 -0.60 -2.82 -8.29
N VAL A 198 0.62 -2.45 -8.65
CA VAL A 198 1.14 -1.08 -8.58
C VAL A 198 1.09 -0.49 -9.98
N VAL A 199 0.64 0.75 -10.09
CA VAL A 199 0.51 1.50 -11.34
C VAL A 199 1.39 2.75 -11.27
N PHE A 200 2.15 3.00 -12.33
CA PHE A 200 2.89 4.25 -12.50
C PHE A 200 1.91 5.41 -12.70
N ASP A 201 2.12 6.50 -11.97
CA ASP A 201 1.37 7.74 -12.19
C ASP A 201 2.25 8.77 -12.92
N SER A 202 3.28 9.27 -12.25
CA SER A 202 4.05 10.40 -12.74
C SER A 202 5.44 10.49 -12.11
N VAL A 203 6.22 11.44 -12.64
CA VAL A 203 7.40 11.99 -11.97
C VAL A 203 7.24 13.50 -11.85
N THR A 204 7.69 14.10 -10.75
CA THR A 204 7.46 15.53 -10.46
C THR A 204 8.21 16.46 -11.42
N ILE A 205 9.45 16.13 -11.75
CA ILE A 205 10.28 16.91 -12.68
C ILE A 205 10.25 16.24 -14.06
N LYS A 206 9.40 16.75 -14.95
CA LYS A 206 9.12 16.15 -16.27
C LYS A 206 10.36 15.97 -17.16
N SER A 207 11.37 16.83 -17.01
CA SER A 207 12.61 16.75 -17.79
C SER A 207 13.46 15.50 -17.46
N TYR A 208 13.13 14.80 -16.36
CA TYR A 208 13.73 13.55 -15.91
C TYR A 208 12.89 12.30 -16.23
N ALA A 209 11.70 12.47 -16.81
CA ALA A 209 10.87 11.36 -17.24
C ALA A 209 11.52 10.57 -18.39
N GLY A 210 11.51 9.24 -18.27
CA GLY A 210 11.83 8.27 -19.31
C GLY A 210 10.74 8.20 -20.37
N LYS A 211 11.10 7.77 -21.58
CA LYS A 211 10.18 7.75 -22.74
C LYS A 211 9.11 6.66 -22.66
N LYS A 212 9.39 5.55 -21.99
CA LYS A 212 8.51 4.37 -21.89
C LYS A 212 8.53 3.83 -20.46
N PRO A 213 7.93 4.55 -19.50
CA PRO A 213 7.87 4.06 -18.13
C PRO A 213 7.08 2.76 -18.06
N LEU A 214 7.50 1.86 -17.18
CA LEU A 214 6.78 0.63 -16.92
C LEU A 214 5.45 0.96 -16.24
N GLN A 215 4.34 0.69 -16.93
CA GLN A 215 3.03 1.20 -16.53
C GLN A 215 2.45 0.52 -15.29
N SER A 216 2.69 -0.78 -15.11
CA SER A 216 2.20 -1.50 -13.94
C SER A 216 2.95 -2.80 -13.68
N ILE A 217 2.94 -3.25 -12.42
CA ILE A 217 3.49 -4.53 -11.97
C ILE A 217 2.49 -5.17 -11.00
N SER A 218 2.36 -6.50 -11.04
CA SER A 218 1.52 -7.24 -10.07
C SER A 218 2.13 -7.20 -8.67
N ALA A 219 1.31 -6.96 -7.65
CA ALA A 219 1.71 -6.89 -6.26
C ALA A 219 0.58 -7.39 -5.35
N ALA A 220 0.78 -8.53 -4.69
CA ALA A 220 -0.26 -9.11 -3.84
C ALA A 220 -0.25 -8.56 -2.42
N THR A 221 0.90 -8.08 -1.96
CA THR A 221 1.14 -7.63 -0.58
C THR A 221 1.86 -6.29 -0.54
N VAL A 222 1.90 -5.65 0.63
CA VAL A 222 2.70 -4.42 0.86
C VAL A 222 4.17 -4.62 0.47
N PRO A 223 4.89 -5.70 0.90
CA PRO A 223 6.23 -5.98 0.41
C PRO A 223 6.36 -6.04 -1.11
N ASP A 224 5.42 -6.71 -1.80
CA ASP A 224 5.43 -6.78 -3.26
C ASP A 224 5.22 -5.40 -3.88
N ALA A 225 4.34 -4.58 -3.29
CA ALA A 225 4.03 -3.25 -3.77
C ALA A 225 5.24 -2.31 -3.66
N LEU A 226 5.98 -2.36 -2.55
CA LEU A 226 7.19 -1.55 -2.37
C LEU A 226 8.29 -1.94 -3.38
N ASN A 227 8.53 -3.24 -3.58
CA ASN A 227 9.49 -3.70 -4.61
C ASN A 227 9.05 -3.31 -6.03
N ALA A 228 7.75 -3.44 -6.33
CA ALA A 228 7.18 -3.04 -7.61
C ALA A 228 7.32 -1.53 -7.85
N ALA A 229 7.08 -0.70 -6.83
CA ALA A 229 7.26 0.75 -6.92
C ALA A 229 8.73 1.12 -7.19
N ALA A 230 9.69 0.47 -6.52
CA ALA A 230 11.12 0.67 -6.79
C ALA A 230 11.50 0.30 -8.23
N GLU A 231 11.01 -0.84 -8.73
CA GLU A 231 11.28 -1.26 -10.12
C GLU A 231 10.65 -0.30 -11.13
N ILE A 232 9.39 0.09 -10.94
CA ILE A 232 8.69 1.07 -11.78
C ILE A 232 9.46 2.38 -11.79
N ALA A 233 9.88 2.88 -10.62
CA ALA A 233 10.60 4.13 -10.52
C ALA A 233 11.92 4.09 -11.29
N PHE A 234 12.75 3.07 -11.10
CA PHE A 234 14.07 3.05 -11.76
C PHE A 234 13.91 2.94 -13.28
N LYS A 235 12.89 2.24 -13.74
CA LYS A 235 12.56 2.13 -15.18
C LYS A 235 11.83 3.36 -15.73
N SER A 236 11.31 4.25 -14.89
CA SER A 236 10.64 5.48 -15.32
C SER A 236 11.59 6.65 -15.52
N TRP A 237 12.86 6.56 -15.09
CA TRP A 237 13.83 7.65 -15.17
C TRP A 237 14.62 7.67 -16.48
N ASN A 238 14.93 8.86 -16.98
CA ASN A 238 15.80 9.00 -18.14
C ASN A 238 17.29 9.05 -17.77
N SER A 239 18.16 9.10 -18.78
CA SER A 239 19.61 9.08 -18.61
C SER A 239 20.17 10.25 -17.79
N LYS A 240 19.48 11.39 -17.70
CA LYS A 240 19.95 12.54 -16.92
C LYS A 240 19.92 12.23 -15.42
N VAL A 241 18.88 11.54 -14.93
CA VAL A 241 18.81 11.10 -13.53
C VAL A 241 19.97 10.19 -13.21
N TRP A 242 20.17 9.15 -14.03
CA TRP A 242 21.25 8.18 -13.84
C TRP A 242 22.63 8.82 -13.88
N LYS A 243 22.85 9.81 -14.74
CA LYS A 243 24.09 10.58 -14.77
C LYS A 243 24.34 11.31 -13.45
N VAL A 244 23.33 12.02 -12.92
CA VAL A 244 23.45 12.71 -11.62
C VAL A 244 23.75 11.71 -10.51
N LEU A 245 23.03 10.58 -10.44
CA LEU A 245 23.25 9.55 -9.43
C LEU A 245 24.67 8.95 -9.47
N VAL A 246 25.25 8.79 -10.66
CA VAL A 246 26.64 8.32 -10.84
C VAL A 246 27.67 9.37 -10.41
N GLU A 247 27.35 10.65 -10.54
CA GLU A 247 28.21 11.78 -10.15
C GLU A 247 28.21 12.00 -8.64
N ILE A 248 27.05 11.91 -7.99
CA ILE A 248 26.92 12.11 -6.53
C ILE A 248 27.34 10.88 -5.72
N GLY A 249 27.11 9.68 -6.25
CA GLY A 249 27.18 8.43 -5.51
C GLY A 249 28.39 7.55 -5.81
N GLY A 250 29.21 7.94 -6.80
CA GLY A 250 30.39 7.19 -7.25
C GLY A 250 31.66 8.01 -7.21
#